data_AF-A0A3B9J7I7-F1
#
_entry.id   AF-A0A3B9J7I7-F1
#
_cell.length_a   1.000
_cell.length_b   1.000
_cell.length_c   1.000
_cell.angle_alpha   90.00
_cell.angle_beta   90.00
_cell.angle_gamma   90.00
#
_symmetry.space_group_name_H-M   'P 1'
#
loop_
_entity.id
_entity.type
_entity.pdbx_description
1 polymer ?
#
loop_
_entity_poly.entity_id
_entity_poly.type
_entity_poly.pdbx_seq_one_letter_code
_entity_poly.pdbx_strand_id
1 'polypeptide(L)' 'MDSDPESPTYSEIEFDCPRCHKPVMARFYGPCENCRQELRAKFEPEAQEVEAPKFEPKMNVTPNAVATKE' A
#
# COMPACT_ATOMS: atom_id res chain seq x y z
N MET A 1 -20.93 2.33 9.27
CA MET A 1 -19.73 1.62 8.77
C MET A 1 -20.15 1.00 7.46
N ASP A 2 -20.39 1.90 6.51
CA ASP A 2 -21.12 1.62 5.29
C ASP A 2 -20.09 1.09 4.29
N SER A 3 -20.22 -0.19 3.96
CA SER A 3 -19.40 -0.83 2.95
C SER A 3 -19.66 -0.14 1.61
N ASP A 4 -18.61 0.40 1.00
CA ASP A 4 -18.65 0.97 -0.35
C ASP A 4 -19.32 0.01 -1.34
N PRO A 5 -20.38 0.43 -2.05
CA PRO A 5 -21.19 -0.46 -2.91
C PRO A 5 -20.53 -0.84 -4.25
N GLU A 6 -19.34 -0.33 -4.58
CA GLU A 6 -18.68 -0.53 -5.88
C GLU A 6 -17.27 -1.12 -5.79
N SER A 7 -16.94 -1.90 -4.74
CA SER A 7 -15.67 -2.64 -4.78
C SER A 7 -15.75 -3.71 -5.88
N PRO A 8 -14.85 -3.69 -6.90
CA PRO A 8 -14.84 -4.73 -7.92
C PRO A 8 -14.61 -6.11 -7.28
N THR A 9 -15.55 -7.03 -7.52
CA THR A 9 -15.42 -8.42 -7.11
C THR A 9 -14.55 -9.15 -8.13
N TYR A 10 -13.27 -9.34 -7.81
CA TYR A 10 -12.37 -10.15 -8.63
C TYR A 10 -12.61 -11.64 -8.35
N SER A 11 -12.75 -12.43 -9.42
CA SER A 11 -12.76 -13.89 -9.32
C SER A 11 -11.41 -14.42 -8.86
N GLU A 12 -11.40 -15.58 -8.22
CA GLU A 12 -10.16 -16.24 -7.83
C GLU A 12 -9.49 -16.88 -9.05
N ILE A 13 -8.16 -16.84 -9.06
CA ILE A 13 -7.30 -17.47 -10.07
C ILE A 13 -6.42 -18.51 -9.38
N GLU A 14 -6.13 -19.61 -10.09
CA GLU A 14 -5.22 -20.65 -9.65
C GLU A 14 -3.80 -20.37 -10.17
N PHE A 15 -2.81 -20.42 -9.28
CA PHE A 15 -1.40 -20.25 -9.64
C PHE A 15 -0.48 -20.83 -8.54
N ASP A 16 0.81 -21.00 -8.85
CA ASP A 16 1.82 -21.40 -7.86
C ASP A 16 2.37 -20.18 -7.12
N CYS A 17 2.39 -20.25 -5.78
CA CYS A 17 2.94 -19.18 -4.95
C CYS A 17 4.42 -18.90 -5.30
N PRO A 18 4.82 -17.67 -5.63
CA PRO A 18 6.20 -17.35 -6.04
C PRO A 18 7.24 -17.49 -4.91
N ARG A 19 6.80 -17.70 -3.65
CA ARG A 19 7.68 -17.85 -2.49
C ARG A 19 7.87 -19.31 -2.06
N CYS A 20 6.79 -20.09 -2.04
CA CYS A 20 6.82 -21.47 -1.52
C CYS A 20 6.46 -22.53 -2.57
N HIS A 21 6.15 -22.12 -3.81
CA HIS A 21 5.81 -22.98 -4.95
C HIS A 21 4.65 -23.97 -4.70
N LYS A 22 3.78 -23.66 -3.74
CA LYS A 22 2.55 -24.41 -3.51
C LYS A 22 1.42 -23.86 -4.38
N PRO A 23 0.54 -24.72 -4.90
CA PRO A 23 -0.65 -24.27 -5.63
C PRO A 23 -1.56 -23.50 -4.67
N VAL A 24 -2.09 -22.36 -5.14
CA VAL A 24 -3.00 -21.49 -4.39
C VAL A 24 -4.08 -20.91 -5.30
N MET A 25 -5.28 -20.76 -4.74
CA MET A 25 -6.36 -19.98 -5.32
C MET A 25 -6.43 -18.63 -4.61
N ALA A 26 -6.26 -17.53 -5.34
CA ALA A 26 -6.35 -16.19 -4.79
C ALA A 26 -6.82 -15.17 -5.83
N ARG A 27 -7.31 -14.02 -5.38
CA ARG A 27 -7.78 -12.94 -6.27
C ARG A 27 -6.68 -12.30 -7.12
N PHE A 28 -5.46 -12.25 -6.58
CA PHE A 28 -4.32 -11.61 -7.21
C PHE A 28 -3.10 -12.52 -7.12
N TYR A 29 -2.28 -12.50 -8.17
CA TYR A 29 -1.00 -13.18 -8.18
C TYR A 29 -0.05 -12.60 -7.11
N GLY A 30 0.58 -13.47 -6.31
CA GLY A 30 1.51 -13.06 -5.27
C GLY A 30 1.75 -14.12 -4.19
N PRO A 31 2.48 -13.79 -3.11
CA PRO A 31 2.69 -14.71 -2.01
C PRO A 31 1.37 -15.18 -1.40
N CYS A 32 1.23 -16.49 -1.17
CA CYS A 32 0.03 -17.05 -0.54
C CYS A 32 -0.15 -16.53 0.89
N GLU A 33 -1.35 -16.68 1.44
CA GLU A 33 -1.71 -16.13 2.75
C GLU A 33 -0.77 -16.59 3.87
N ASN A 34 -0.40 -17.87 3.91
CA ASN A 34 0.55 -18.39 4.91
C ASN A 34 1.92 -17.69 4.81
N CYS A 35 2.44 -17.54 3.58
CA CYS A 35 3.68 -16.82 3.35
C CYS A 35 3.62 -15.36 3.79
N ARG A 36 2.47 -14.70 3.59
CA ARG A 36 2.25 -13.32 4.06
C ARG A 36 2.20 -13.24 5.58
N GLN A 37 1.55 -14.20 6.24
CA GLN A 37 1.47 -14.27 7.70
C GLN A 37 2.85 -14.52 8.32
N GLU A 38 3.63 -15.44 7.77
CA GLU A 38 5.02 -15.67 8.20
C GLU A 38 5.88 -14.40 8.07
N LEU A 39 5.78 -13.71 6.94
CA LEU A 39 6.54 -12.48 6.70
C LEU A 39 6.09 -11.36 7.65
N ARG A 40 4.79 -11.20 7.87
CA ARG A 40 4.25 -10.25 8.85
C ARG A 40 4.79 -10.57 10.23
N ALA A 41 4.63 -11.79 10.73
CA ALA A 41 5.12 -12.18 12.06
C ALA A 41 6.65 -12.00 12.20
N LYS A 42 7.43 -12.23 11.14
CA LYS A 42 8.89 -12.10 11.16
C LYS A 42 9.38 -10.64 11.12
N PHE A 43 8.65 -9.78 10.44
CA PHE A 43 9.07 -8.41 10.16
C PHE A 43 8.08 -7.37 10.68
N GLU A 44 7.20 -7.75 11.61
CA GLU A 44 6.23 -6.84 12.23
C GLU A 44 7.02 -5.71 12.90
N PRO A 45 6.89 -4.47 12.41
CA PRO A 45 7.55 -3.37 13.07
C PRO A 45 6.91 -3.16 14.43
N GLU A 46 7.73 -2.93 15.45
CA GLU A 46 7.25 -2.42 16.72
C GLU A 46 6.56 -1.07 16.46
N ALA A 47 5.34 -0.91 16.99
CA ALA A 47 4.62 0.35 16.89
C ALA A 47 5.39 1.41 17.70
N GLN A 48 6.11 2.28 17.00
CA GLN A 48 6.80 3.39 17.61
C GLN A 48 5.94 4.64 17.50
N GLU A 49 5.91 5.42 18.58
CA GLU A 49 5.35 6.75 18.56
C GLU A 49 6.25 7.64 17.69
N VAL A 50 5.79 7.95 16.49
CA VAL A 50 6.47 8.89 15.60
C VAL A 50 5.93 10.28 15.92
N GLU A 51 6.77 11.14 16.48
CA GLU A 51 6.45 12.57 16.53
C GLU A 51 6.27 13.04 15.08
N ALA A 52 5.06 13.46 14.73
CA ALA A 52 4.81 14.07 13.43
C ALA A 52 5.41 15.49 13.46
N PRO A 53 6.56 15.75 12.81
CA PRO A 53 7.05 17.11 12.73
C PRO A 53 6.00 17.93 12.00
N LYS A 54 5.72 19.14 12.52
CA LYS A 54 4.87 20.09 11.80
C LYS A 54 5.48 20.30 10.42
N PHE A 55 4.68 20.09 9.38
CA PHE A 55 5.09 20.39 8.01
C PHE A 55 5.44 21.88 7.93
N GLU A 56 6.72 22.19 7.70
CA GLU A 56 7.18 23.53 7.39
C GLU A 56 7.31 23.67 5.87
N PRO A 57 6.46 24.48 5.21
CA PRO A 57 6.59 24.74 3.80
C PRO A 57 7.93 25.42 3.53
N LYS A 58 8.84 24.71 2.85
CA LYS A 58 10.05 25.36 2.35
C LYS A 58 9.65 26.24 1.17
N MET A 59 9.72 27.55 1.37
CA MET A 59 9.42 28.60 0.39
C MET A 59 10.50 28.70 -0.70
N ASN A 60 11.07 27.57 -1.14
CA ASN A 60 12.11 27.51 -2.18
C ASN A 60 11.50 27.65 -3.60
N VAL A 61 10.28 28.17 -3.70
CA VAL A 61 9.55 28.33 -4.95
C VAL A 61 9.71 29.79 -5.38
N THR A 62 10.41 30.00 -6.49
CA THR A 62 10.38 31.29 -7.18
C THR A 62 8.99 31.49 -7.78
N PRO A 63 8.30 32.62 -7.54
CA PRO A 63 7.00 32.89 -8.17
C PRO A 63 7.13 32.78 -9.69
N ASN A 64 6.26 31.99 -10.31
CA ASN A 64 6.21 31.89 -11.77
C ASN A 64 5.70 33.22 -12.35
N ALA A 65 6.47 33.85 -13.24
CA ALA A 65 6.16 35.14 -13.85
C ALA A 65 4.84 35.18 -14.63
N VAL A 66 4.24 34.03 -14.93
CA VAL A 66 2.92 33.92 -15.58
C VAL A 66 1.77 34.35 -14.65
N ALA A 67 1.99 34.47 -13.34
CA ALA A 67 0.98 34.88 -12.35
C ALA A 67 0.93 36.40 -12.09
N THR A 68 1.68 37.23 -12.80
CA THR A 68 1.50 38.70 -12.76
C THR A 68 0.40 39.09 -13.73
N LYS A 69 -0.73 39.59 -13.21
CA LYS A 69 -1.74 40.29 -14.01
C LYS A 69 -1.22 41.70 -14.31
N GLU A 70 -0.62 41.86 -15.47
CA GLU A 70 -0.69 43.11 -16.24
C GLU A 70 -1.61 42.86 -17.44
#